data_AF-A0A2V7X8I0-F1
#
_entry.id   AF-A0A2V7X8I0-F1
#
_cell.length_a   1.000
_cell.length_b   1.000
_cell.length_c   1.000
_cell.angle_alpha   90.00
_cell.angle_beta   90.00
_cell.angle_gamma   90.00
#
_symmetry.space_group_name_H-M   'P 1'
#
loop_
_entity.id
_entity.type
_entity.pdbx_description
1 polymer ?
#
loop_
_entity_poly.entity_id
_entity_poly.type
_entity_poly.pdbx_seq_one_letter_code
_entity_poly.pdbx_strand_id
1 'polypeptide(L)'
;MLGWLTKLETVHKAETAAEREAIYRFRYQIYVEELRHDDEADHERKWLKQEEDEQAGTTLLYTGTADEITSTVRFQAWKPGEVPPAVFARTSMERFPAIERLGVAHIGRMIVRRGLRGKLVLPSLLAGGYEFLVGEMGADLAFLDCVPGMVRSYRQLGARPYGGRLIDLGYSPGIPLVIVLSDYEHLKRSASIVAPLVKKYFGPGKREALDLAPYRHLFDSDTVPVEFDPEKVWAALQDRLLASNESIPTFVDALSPGALFHLSESGYLLDVKAGDLLTRAGIGQREMFVILEGACEVEGAGKRIALLDKGDLFGEIAFFSESGERSATVRALSDCKLLVLRHQFLEELTTNDPEAACQILLNVSRIMAERMGGMVRTAAASASDAEP
;
A
#
# COMPACT_ATOMS: atom_id res chain seq x y z
N MET A 1 18.38 -25.34 13.03
CA MET A 1 17.52 -24.16 13.32
C MET A 1 16.60 -23.85 12.13
N LEU A 2 15.94 -24.86 11.53
CA LEU A 2 15.07 -24.74 10.34
C LEU A 2 13.78 -25.60 10.45
N GLY A 3 13.48 -26.20 11.62
CA GLY A 3 12.44 -27.24 11.77
C GLY A 3 10.98 -26.79 11.56
N TRP A 4 10.73 -25.50 11.35
CA TRP A 4 9.40 -25.00 10.97
C TRP A 4 9.23 -24.88 9.45
N LEU A 5 10.32 -24.77 8.68
CA LEU A 5 10.27 -24.71 7.21
C LEU A 5 9.75 -26.03 6.61
N THR A 6 9.90 -27.15 7.32
CA THR A 6 9.33 -28.45 6.93
C THR A 6 7.81 -28.53 7.08
N LYS A 7 7.16 -27.51 7.68
CA LYS A 7 5.71 -27.40 7.80
C LYS A 7 5.09 -26.43 6.78
N LEU A 8 5.91 -25.83 5.91
CA LEU A 8 5.43 -24.93 4.88
C LEU A 8 4.61 -25.69 3.84
N GLU A 9 3.49 -25.10 3.43
CA GLU A 9 2.78 -25.51 2.22
C GLU A 9 3.72 -25.45 1.01
N THR A 10 3.53 -26.38 0.08
CA THR A 10 4.24 -26.40 -1.19
C THR A 10 3.87 -25.18 -2.02
N VAL A 11 4.90 -24.52 -2.57
CA VAL A 11 4.75 -23.44 -3.55
C VAL A 11 4.95 -24.03 -4.93
N HIS A 12 4.00 -23.78 -5.81
CA HIS A 12 3.96 -24.28 -7.18
C HIS A 12 4.20 -23.13 -8.15
N LYS A 13 4.88 -23.44 -9.25
CA LYS A 13 4.96 -22.58 -10.43
C LYS A 13 3.84 -22.97 -11.38
N ALA A 14 3.05 -22.01 -11.86
CA ALA A 14 2.04 -22.31 -12.87
C ALA A 14 2.71 -22.50 -14.24
N GLU A 15 2.70 -23.74 -14.73
CA GLU A 15 3.36 -24.13 -15.99
C GLU A 15 2.34 -24.47 -17.08
N THR A 16 1.14 -24.92 -16.67
CA THR A 16 0.06 -25.28 -17.58
C THR A 16 -0.94 -24.13 -17.76
N ALA A 17 -1.67 -24.15 -18.88
CA ALA A 17 -2.78 -23.21 -19.09
C ALA A 17 -3.82 -23.30 -17.97
N ALA A 18 -4.17 -24.53 -17.54
CA ALA A 18 -5.17 -24.78 -16.50
C ALA A 18 -4.79 -24.15 -15.14
N GLU A 19 -3.53 -24.29 -14.70
CA GLU A 19 -3.05 -23.65 -13.46
C GLU A 19 -3.11 -22.12 -13.55
N ARG A 20 -2.76 -21.56 -14.71
CA ARG A 20 -2.85 -20.11 -14.93
C ARG A 20 -4.30 -19.63 -14.90
N GLU A 21 -5.22 -20.35 -15.54
CA GLU A 21 -6.65 -20.01 -15.46
C GLU A 21 -7.18 -20.05 -14.02
N ALA A 22 -6.78 -21.06 -13.24
CA ALA A 22 -7.15 -21.17 -11.83
C ALA A 22 -6.69 -19.94 -11.03
N ILE A 23 -5.46 -19.47 -11.26
CA ILE A 23 -4.95 -18.23 -10.65
C ILE A 23 -5.77 -17.03 -11.08
N TYR A 24 -6.14 -16.91 -12.36
CA TYR A 24 -6.94 -15.78 -12.84
C TYR A 24 -8.35 -15.76 -12.23
N ARG A 25 -8.99 -16.94 -12.08
CA ARG A 25 -10.27 -17.06 -11.37
C ARG A 25 -10.14 -16.68 -9.89
N PHE A 26 -9.07 -17.13 -9.24
CA PHE A 26 -8.78 -16.75 -7.85
C PHE A 26 -8.55 -15.24 -7.70
N ARG A 27 -7.83 -14.62 -8.63
CA ARG A 27 -7.65 -13.15 -8.67
C ARG A 27 -8.98 -12.43 -8.84
N TYR A 28 -9.87 -12.91 -9.70
CA TYR A 28 -11.20 -12.32 -9.89
C TYR A 28 -12.01 -12.35 -8.59
N GLN A 29 -12.06 -13.50 -7.91
CA GLN A 29 -12.75 -13.62 -6.62
C GLN A 29 -12.26 -12.55 -5.63
N ILE A 30 -10.94 -12.36 -5.52
CA ILE A 30 -10.40 -11.41 -4.56
C ILE A 30 -10.53 -9.96 -5.04
N TYR A 31 -10.08 -9.63 -6.24
CA TYR A 31 -10.06 -8.24 -6.71
C TYR A 31 -11.46 -7.72 -7.03
N VAL A 32 -12.26 -8.48 -7.77
CA VAL A 32 -13.58 -8.03 -8.24
C VAL A 32 -14.65 -8.26 -7.18
N GLU A 33 -14.75 -9.49 -6.65
CA GLU A 33 -15.85 -9.84 -5.74
C GLU A 33 -15.60 -9.32 -4.31
N GLU A 34 -14.37 -9.38 -3.79
CA GLU A 34 -14.04 -8.91 -2.44
C GLU A 34 -13.55 -7.44 -2.38
N LEU A 35 -12.61 -7.04 -3.24
CA LEU A 35 -11.97 -5.71 -3.19
C LEU A 35 -12.63 -4.65 -4.08
N ARG A 36 -13.64 -5.03 -4.87
CA ARG A 36 -14.38 -4.13 -5.79
C ARG A 36 -13.47 -3.37 -6.75
N HIS A 37 -12.37 -3.98 -7.13
CA HIS A 37 -11.43 -3.48 -8.12
C HIS A 37 -11.63 -4.29 -9.41
N ASP A 38 -12.26 -3.63 -10.39
CA ASP A 38 -12.83 -4.28 -11.57
C ASP A 38 -12.19 -3.84 -12.89
N ASP A 39 -10.99 -3.25 -12.83
CA ASP A 39 -10.33 -2.82 -14.05
C ASP A 39 -9.86 -4.06 -14.83
N GLU A 40 -10.35 -4.20 -16.06
CA GLU A 40 -9.93 -5.21 -17.04
C GLU A 40 -10.31 -6.67 -16.70
N ALA A 41 -11.27 -6.88 -15.80
CA ALA A 41 -11.78 -8.21 -15.51
C ALA A 41 -12.71 -8.73 -16.62
N ASP A 42 -12.65 -10.04 -16.89
CA ASP A 42 -13.60 -10.71 -17.77
C ASP A 42 -14.64 -11.43 -16.91
N HIS A 43 -15.83 -10.85 -16.87
CA HIS A 43 -16.97 -11.31 -16.07
C HIS A 43 -17.68 -12.54 -16.65
N GLU A 44 -17.56 -12.79 -17.96
CA GLU A 44 -18.14 -13.98 -18.58
C GLU A 44 -17.38 -15.22 -18.11
N ARG A 45 -16.04 -15.15 -18.12
CA ARG A 45 -15.16 -16.23 -17.64
C ARG A 45 -14.90 -16.18 -16.14
N LYS A 46 -15.25 -15.08 -15.48
CA LYS A 46 -14.97 -14.79 -14.06
C LYS A 46 -13.49 -14.94 -13.72
N TRP A 47 -12.64 -14.25 -14.48
CA TRP A 47 -11.20 -14.29 -14.27
C TRP A 47 -10.57 -12.91 -14.47
N LEU A 48 -9.48 -12.64 -13.77
CA LEU A 48 -8.70 -11.41 -13.87
C LEU A 48 -7.30 -11.77 -14.35
N LYS A 49 -7.07 -11.53 -15.64
CA LYS A 49 -5.81 -11.73 -16.36
C LYS A 49 -5.35 -10.39 -16.89
N GLN A 50 -4.07 -10.09 -16.75
CA GLN A 50 -3.48 -8.86 -17.27
C GLN A 50 -2.42 -9.15 -18.32
N GLU A 51 -2.11 -8.17 -19.15
CA GLU A 51 -1.08 -8.27 -20.18
C GLU A 51 0.28 -8.70 -19.60
N GLU A 52 0.64 -8.21 -18.41
CA GLU A 52 1.90 -8.57 -17.76
C GLU A 52 1.99 -10.05 -17.41
N ASP A 53 0.87 -10.75 -17.29
CA ASP A 53 0.88 -12.19 -17.01
C ASP A 53 1.50 -12.98 -18.18
N GLU A 54 1.42 -12.47 -19.41
CA GLU A 54 1.91 -13.15 -20.63
C GLU A 54 3.28 -12.66 -21.10
N GLN A 55 3.83 -11.63 -20.46
CA GLN A 55 5.13 -11.10 -20.81
C GLN A 55 6.25 -12.11 -20.53
N ALA A 56 7.29 -12.07 -21.37
CA ALA A 56 8.50 -12.86 -21.13
C ALA A 56 9.14 -12.46 -19.79
N GLY A 57 9.60 -13.47 -19.03
CA GLY A 57 10.13 -13.25 -17.68
C GLY A 57 9.07 -13.21 -16.58
N THR A 58 7.78 -13.31 -16.91
CA THR A 58 6.72 -13.44 -15.91
C THR A 58 6.57 -14.87 -15.42
N THR A 59 6.54 -15.05 -14.11
CA THR A 59 6.24 -16.30 -13.43
C THR A 59 5.13 -16.08 -12.40
N LEU A 60 4.13 -16.96 -12.42
CA LEU A 60 3.08 -17.00 -11.41
C LEU A 60 3.39 -18.13 -10.43
N LEU A 61 3.52 -17.79 -9.15
CA LEU A 61 3.59 -18.76 -8.09
C LEU A 61 2.26 -18.83 -7.35
N TYR A 62 1.94 -20.00 -6.82
CA TYR A 62 0.74 -20.23 -6.02
C TYR A 62 0.94 -21.32 -4.96
N THR A 63 0.05 -21.36 -3.99
CA THR A 63 -0.08 -22.45 -3.01
C THR A 63 -1.47 -23.08 -3.11
N GLY A 64 -1.62 -24.32 -2.64
CA GLY A 64 -2.85 -25.10 -2.78
C GLY A 64 -2.83 -25.95 -4.04
N THR A 65 -4.00 -26.18 -4.66
CA THR A 65 -4.14 -26.95 -5.90
C THR A 65 -4.77 -26.10 -6.99
N ALA A 66 -4.76 -26.55 -8.25
CA ALA A 66 -5.45 -25.85 -9.33
C ALA A 66 -6.97 -25.75 -9.09
N ASP A 67 -7.56 -26.66 -8.32
CA ASP A 67 -8.97 -26.60 -7.93
C ASP A 67 -9.22 -25.64 -6.75
N GLU A 68 -8.23 -25.49 -5.85
CA GLU A 68 -8.32 -24.68 -4.65
C GLU A 68 -7.03 -23.89 -4.40
N ILE A 69 -6.90 -22.74 -5.07
CA ILE A 69 -5.79 -21.81 -4.85
C ILE A 69 -5.95 -21.16 -3.47
N THR A 70 -4.89 -21.18 -2.65
CA THR A 70 -4.87 -20.56 -1.31
C THR A 70 -4.12 -19.22 -1.30
N SER A 71 -3.11 -19.07 -2.14
CA SER A 71 -2.43 -17.80 -2.40
C SER A 71 -1.78 -17.77 -3.78
N THR A 72 -1.44 -16.57 -4.25
CA THR A 72 -0.66 -16.38 -5.48
C THR A 72 0.19 -15.11 -5.41
N VAL A 73 1.26 -15.07 -6.20
CA VAL A 73 2.08 -13.88 -6.45
C VAL A 73 2.57 -13.91 -7.91
N ARG A 74 2.66 -12.73 -8.52
CA ARG A 74 3.34 -12.54 -9.80
C ARG A 74 4.75 -12.03 -9.56
N PHE A 75 5.72 -12.69 -10.18
CA PHE A 75 7.07 -12.17 -10.35
C PHE A 75 7.30 -11.87 -11.82
N GLN A 76 7.87 -10.71 -12.10
CA GLN A 76 8.52 -10.43 -13.37
C GLN A 76 10.00 -10.24 -13.06
N ALA A 77 10.88 -10.99 -13.70
CA ALA A 77 12.31 -10.92 -13.41
C ALA A 77 13.12 -10.78 -14.69
N TRP A 78 14.12 -9.90 -14.64
CA TRP A 78 14.94 -9.49 -15.77
C TRP A 78 16.41 -9.61 -15.41
N LYS A 79 17.22 -10.01 -16.39
CA LYS A 79 18.67 -10.01 -16.25
C LYS A 79 19.21 -8.57 -16.25
N PRO A 80 20.47 -8.37 -15.84
CA PRO A 80 21.14 -7.07 -15.96
C PRO A 80 20.92 -6.41 -17.32
N GLY A 81 20.36 -5.19 -17.31
CA GLY A 81 20.12 -4.38 -18.50
C GLY A 81 18.88 -4.74 -19.32
N GLU A 82 18.08 -5.73 -18.89
CA GLU A 82 16.90 -6.20 -19.64
C GLU A 82 15.56 -5.66 -19.08
N VAL A 83 15.57 -4.76 -18.10
CA VAL A 83 14.35 -4.18 -17.54
C VAL A 83 13.63 -3.34 -18.62
N PRO A 84 12.34 -3.57 -18.90
CA PRO A 84 11.58 -2.80 -19.88
C PRO A 84 11.56 -1.30 -19.53
N PRO A 85 11.72 -0.38 -20.52
CA PRO A 85 11.77 1.05 -20.26
C PRO A 85 10.56 1.61 -19.49
N ALA A 86 9.36 1.08 -19.75
CA ALA A 86 8.14 1.48 -19.06
C ALA A 86 8.19 1.12 -17.57
N VAL A 87 8.67 -0.08 -17.23
CA VAL A 87 8.86 -0.51 -15.84
C VAL A 87 9.94 0.34 -15.18
N PHE A 88 11.08 0.50 -15.84
CA PHE A 88 12.23 1.28 -15.35
C PHE A 88 11.84 2.70 -14.95
N ALA A 89 11.11 3.41 -15.82
CA ALA A 89 10.66 4.78 -15.58
C ALA A 89 9.56 4.86 -14.51
N ARG A 90 8.60 3.92 -14.52
CA ARG A 90 7.48 3.87 -13.56
C ARG A 90 7.97 3.68 -12.14
N THR A 91 8.99 2.84 -11.93
CA THR A 91 9.55 2.53 -10.60
C THR A 91 10.82 3.34 -10.30
N SER A 92 10.99 4.52 -10.91
CA SER A 92 12.11 5.43 -10.64
C SER A 92 13.50 4.77 -10.58
N MET A 93 13.75 3.74 -11.41
CA MET A 93 14.98 2.95 -11.36
C MET A 93 16.20 3.77 -11.79
N GLU A 94 16.01 4.89 -12.50
CA GLU A 94 17.06 5.86 -12.83
C GLU A 94 17.81 6.39 -11.61
N ARG A 95 17.21 6.27 -10.42
CA ARG A 95 17.81 6.74 -9.16
C ARG A 95 18.77 5.74 -8.54
N PHE A 96 18.81 4.48 -9.00
CA PHE A 96 19.73 3.46 -8.51
C PHE A 96 21.01 3.41 -9.35
N PRO A 97 22.17 3.85 -8.83
CA PRO A 97 23.41 3.83 -9.59
C PRO A 97 23.80 2.41 -10.01
N ALA A 98 24.23 2.23 -11.26
CA ALA A 98 24.68 0.96 -11.81
C ALA A 98 23.64 -0.18 -11.78
N ILE A 99 22.34 0.14 -11.71
CA ILE A 99 21.26 -0.85 -11.69
C ILE A 99 21.24 -1.73 -12.95
N GLU A 100 21.77 -1.26 -14.07
CA GLU A 100 21.90 -2.03 -15.31
C GLU A 100 22.82 -3.26 -15.17
N ARG A 101 23.58 -3.35 -14.08
CA ARG A 101 24.46 -4.50 -13.76
C ARG A 101 23.80 -5.51 -12.83
N LEU A 102 22.60 -5.23 -12.33
CA LEU A 102 21.92 -6.02 -11.31
C LEU A 102 20.79 -6.86 -11.92
N GLY A 103 20.56 -8.03 -11.34
CA GLY A 103 19.32 -8.76 -11.58
C GLY A 103 18.16 -8.04 -10.88
N VAL A 104 17.08 -7.76 -11.61
CA VAL A 104 15.95 -6.98 -11.09
C VAL A 104 14.67 -7.77 -11.23
N ALA A 105 13.82 -7.71 -10.20
CA ALA A 105 12.47 -8.25 -10.25
C ALA A 105 11.42 -7.20 -9.86
N HIS A 106 10.20 -7.37 -10.35
CA HIS A 106 9.00 -6.72 -9.86
C HIS A 106 8.07 -7.77 -9.24
N ILE A 107 7.55 -7.47 -8.05
CA ILE A 107 6.59 -8.29 -7.33
C ILE A 107 5.23 -7.63 -7.41
N GLY A 108 4.26 -8.35 -7.97
CA GLY A 108 2.90 -7.87 -8.13
C GLY A 108 1.87 -8.90 -7.71
N ARG A 109 0.63 -8.45 -7.51
CA ARG A 109 -0.55 -9.32 -7.32
C ARG A 109 -0.34 -10.41 -6.26
N MET A 110 0.29 -10.05 -5.14
CA MET A 110 0.41 -10.95 -3.98
C MET A 110 -0.92 -11.01 -3.24
N ILE A 111 -1.52 -12.19 -3.20
CA ILE A 111 -2.87 -12.42 -2.68
C ILE A 111 -2.88 -13.64 -1.79
N VAL A 112 -3.54 -13.54 -0.63
CA VAL A 112 -3.80 -14.66 0.27
C VAL A 112 -5.28 -14.69 0.61
N ARG A 113 -5.89 -15.87 0.48
CA ARG A 113 -7.30 -16.12 0.81
C ARG A 113 -7.60 -15.65 2.24
N ARG A 114 -8.68 -14.89 2.42
CA ARG A 114 -8.99 -14.17 3.67
C ARG A 114 -8.95 -15.07 4.92
N GLY A 115 -9.58 -16.24 4.87
CA GLY A 115 -9.62 -17.20 5.99
C GLY A 115 -8.30 -17.93 6.29
N LEU A 116 -7.25 -17.70 5.49
CA LEU A 116 -5.94 -18.30 5.65
C LEU A 116 -4.84 -17.27 5.96
N ARG A 117 -5.20 -15.99 6.08
CA ARG A 117 -4.27 -14.93 6.51
C ARG A 117 -3.80 -15.22 7.94
N GLY A 118 -2.48 -15.21 8.17
CA GLY A 118 -1.87 -15.59 9.45
C GLY A 118 -1.60 -17.09 9.63
N LYS A 119 -1.97 -17.94 8.67
CA LYS A 119 -1.53 -19.35 8.60
C LYS A 119 -0.20 -19.46 7.85
N LEU A 120 0.33 -20.68 7.70
CA LEU A 120 1.61 -20.96 7.04
C LEU A 120 1.64 -20.64 5.53
N VAL A 121 0.51 -20.25 4.93
CA VAL A 121 0.40 -19.88 3.52
C VAL A 121 1.32 -18.71 3.12
N LEU A 122 1.24 -17.58 3.83
CA LEU A 122 2.07 -16.41 3.51
C LEU A 122 3.57 -16.70 3.77
N PRO A 123 3.96 -17.30 4.90
CA PRO A 123 5.30 -17.86 5.09
C PRO A 123 5.80 -18.71 3.94
N SER A 124 4.98 -19.64 3.42
CA SER A 124 5.33 -20.47 2.27
C SER A 124 5.60 -19.65 1.03
N LEU A 125 4.67 -18.78 0.65
CA LEU A 125 4.76 -17.97 -0.55
C LEU A 125 6.00 -17.06 -0.54
N LEU A 126 6.31 -16.47 0.61
CA LEU A 126 7.49 -15.62 0.79
C LEU A 126 8.79 -16.42 0.71
N ALA A 127 8.86 -17.57 1.36
CA ALA A 127 10.05 -18.43 1.31
C ALA A 127 10.30 -18.95 -0.11
N GLY A 128 9.28 -19.53 -0.75
CA GLY A 128 9.38 -20.04 -2.13
C GLY A 128 9.65 -18.93 -3.14
N GLY A 129 9.00 -17.77 -2.99
CA GLY A 129 9.25 -16.60 -3.82
C GLY A 129 10.68 -16.08 -3.68
N TYR A 130 11.24 -16.03 -2.47
CA TYR A 130 12.63 -15.65 -2.25
C TYR A 130 13.61 -16.64 -2.90
N GLU A 131 13.39 -17.95 -2.73
CA GLU A 131 14.23 -18.98 -3.35
C GLU A 131 14.17 -18.92 -4.89
N PHE A 132 13.00 -18.68 -5.46
CA PHE A 132 12.82 -18.45 -6.90
C PHE A 132 13.60 -17.21 -7.37
N LEU A 133 13.36 -16.04 -6.75
CA LEU A 133 13.98 -14.78 -7.15
C LEU A 133 15.51 -14.83 -7.05
N VAL A 134 16.03 -15.33 -5.92
CA VAL A 134 17.48 -15.32 -5.66
C VAL A 134 18.17 -16.50 -6.31
N GLY A 135 17.59 -17.69 -6.18
CA GLY A 135 18.21 -18.95 -6.57
C GLY A 135 18.08 -19.29 -8.04
N GLU A 136 16.91 -19.02 -8.64
CA GLU A 136 16.65 -19.33 -10.06
C GLU A 136 16.87 -18.11 -10.95
N MET A 137 16.31 -16.95 -10.56
CA MET A 137 16.34 -15.76 -11.40
C MET A 137 17.59 -14.90 -11.21
N GLY A 138 18.36 -15.12 -10.13
CA GLY A 138 19.56 -14.35 -9.86
C GLY A 138 19.29 -12.87 -9.53
N ALA A 139 18.09 -12.52 -9.04
CA ALA A 139 17.73 -11.14 -8.74
C ALA A 139 18.44 -10.62 -7.48
N ASP A 140 18.88 -9.36 -7.52
CA ASP A 140 19.51 -8.63 -6.41
C ASP A 140 18.53 -7.66 -5.74
N LEU A 141 17.66 -7.04 -6.55
CA LEU A 141 16.63 -6.10 -6.12
C LEU A 141 15.25 -6.61 -6.55
N ALA A 142 14.27 -6.50 -5.66
CA ALA A 142 12.86 -6.74 -6.00
C ALA A 142 12.01 -5.52 -5.66
N PHE A 143 11.41 -4.90 -6.68
CA PHE A 143 10.55 -3.74 -6.58
C PHE A 143 9.09 -4.15 -6.41
N LEU A 144 8.31 -3.33 -5.70
CA LEU A 144 6.88 -3.52 -5.55
C LEU A 144 6.17 -2.20 -5.32
N ASP A 145 4.89 -2.19 -5.68
CA ASP A 145 4.03 -1.00 -5.62
C ASP A 145 3.01 -1.25 -4.50
N CYS A 146 2.97 -0.37 -3.50
CA CYS A 146 2.20 -0.62 -2.28
C CYS A 146 1.12 0.42 -2.05
N VAL A 147 -0.14 0.00 -1.95
CA VAL A 147 -1.21 0.90 -1.50
C VAL A 147 -0.94 1.44 -0.08
N PRO A 148 -1.39 2.65 0.26
CA PRO A 148 -1.05 3.31 1.52
C PRO A 148 -1.43 2.50 2.77
N GLY A 149 -2.57 1.82 2.76
CA GLY A 149 -3.03 1.00 3.89
C GLY A 149 -2.14 -0.20 4.23
N MET A 150 -1.28 -0.66 3.31
CA MET A 150 -0.52 -1.91 3.44
C MET A 150 0.98 -1.71 3.71
N VAL A 151 1.49 -0.48 3.66
CA VAL A 151 2.93 -0.21 3.71
C VAL A 151 3.62 -0.76 4.95
N ARG A 152 2.97 -0.69 6.13
CA ARG A 152 3.53 -1.26 7.37
C ARG A 152 3.68 -2.78 7.28
N SER A 153 2.71 -3.47 6.68
CA SER A 153 2.77 -4.92 6.48
C SER A 153 3.93 -5.29 5.56
N TYR A 154 4.10 -4.60 4.42
CA TYR A 154 5.23 -4.87 3.52
C TYR A 154 6.59 -4.54 4.14
N ARG A 155 6.67 -3.55 5.04
CA ARG A 155 7.89 -3.26 5.80
C ARG A 155 8.29 -4.40 6.73
N GLN A 156 7.33 -5.08 7.36
CA GLN A 156 7.59 -6.30 8.14
C GLN A 156 8.07 -7.46 7.27
N LEU A 157 7.74 -7.47 5.98
CA LEU A 157 8.28 -8.45 5.02
C LEU A 157 9.73 -8.11 4.60
N GLY A 158 10.25 -6.95 4.99
CA GLY A 158 11.60 -6.50 4.65
C GLY A 158 11.70 -5.60 3.43
N ALA A 159 10.55 -5.18 2.88
CA ALA A 159 10.51 -4.12 1.89
C ALA A 159 10.76 -2.76 2.57
N ARG A 160 11.43 -1.85 1.88
CA ARG A 160 11.64 -0.48 2.36
C ARG A 160 11.17 0.51 1.30
N PRO A 161 10.50 1.61 1.69
CA PRO A 161 10.34 2.74 0.81
C PRO A 161 11.70 3.21 0.32
N TYR A 162 11.74 3.66 -0.93
CA TYR A 162 12.89 4.37 -1.47
C TYR A 162 12.42 5.70 -2.05
N GLY A 163 13.35 6.63 -2.22
CA GLY A 163 13.10 7.89 -2.87
C GLY A 163 12.78 7.63 -4.33
N GLY A 164 11.52 7.41 -4.64
CA GLY A 164 10.95 7.30 -5.98
C GLY A 164 9.71 8.16 -6.05
N ARG A 165 9.22 8.42 -7.27
CA ARG A 165 7.90 9.03 -7.45
C ARG A 165 6.83 8.05 -6.95
N LEU A 166 5.71 8.57 -6.45
CA LEU A 166 4.53 7.74 -6.25
C LEU A 166 4.11 7.13 -7.58
N ILE A 167 3.69 5.87 -7.52
CA ILE A 167 3.28 5.09 -8.67
C ILE A 167 1.77 5.25 -8.82
N ASP A 168 1.31 5.75 -9.96
CA ASP A 168 -0.13 5.81 -10.22
C ASP A 168 -0.67 4.38 -10.42
N LEU A 169 -1.49 3.91 -9.48
CA LEU A 169 -2.16 2.60 -9.57
C LEU A 169 -3.50 2.69 -10.33
N GLY A 170 -3.91 3.88 -10.77
CA GLY A 170 -5.22 4.14 -11.39
C GLY A 170 -6.37 4.30 -10.39
N TYR A 171 -6.12 4.10 -9.09
CA TYR A 171 -7.13 4.25 -8.03
C TYR A 171 -6.63 4.79 -6.69
N SER A 172 -5.32 4.80 -6.48
CA SER A 172 -4.67 5.13 -5.22
C SER A 172 -3.18 5.37 -5.49
N PRO A 173 -2.47 6.18 -4.71
CA PRO A 173 -1.04 6.34 -4.87
C PRO A 173 -0.32 5.08 -4.41
N GLY A 174 0.52 4.52 -5.27
CA GLY A 174 1.40 3.41 -4.98
C GLY A 174 2.70 3.90 -4.37
N ILE A 175 2.94 3.55 -3.11
CA ILE A 175 4.21 3.82 -2.43
C ILE A 175 5.26 2.90 -3.05
N PRO A 176 6.36 3.45 -3.60
CA PRO A 176 7.42 2.66 -4.20
C PRO A 176 8.24 1.97 -3.10
N LEU A 177 8.27 0.64 -3.11
CA LEU A 177 9.12 -0.14 -2.18
C LEU A 177 10.12 -1.01 -2.94
N VAL A 178 11.21 -1.32 -2.28
CA VAL A 178 12.24 -2.25 -2.75
C VAL A 178 12.66 -3.21 -1.64
N ILE A 179 12.94 -4.45 -2.01
CA ILE A 179 13.63 -5.43 -1.17
C ILE A 179 15.04 -5.61 -1.74
N VAL A 180 16.05 -5.34 -0.91
CA VAL A 180 17.43 -5.73 -1.20
C VAL A 180 17.60 -7.17 -0.75
N LEU A 181 17.68 -8.09 -1.70
CA LEU A 181 17.56 -9.52 -1.42
C LEU A 181 18.76 -10.06 -0.62
N SER A 182 19.92 -9.39 -0.68
CA SER A 182 21.13 -9.74 0.07
C SER A 182 21.27 -9.06 1.44
N ASP A 183 20.39 -8.10 1.80
CA ASP A 183 20.53 -7.31 3.03
C ASP A 183 20.00 -8.05 4.26
N TYR A 184 20.79 -9.02 4.73
CA TYR A 184 20.45 -9.86 5.89
C TYR A 184 20.12 -9.04 7.14
N GLU A 185 20.89 -7.98 7.42
CA GLU A 185 20.73 -7.21 8.65
C GLU A 185 19.43 -6.41 8.67
N HIS A 186 19.03 -5.81 7.54
CA HIS A 186 17.72 -5.19 7.42
C HIS A 186 16.59 -6.22 7.53
N LEU A 187 16.66 -7.31 6.75
CA LEU A 187 15.63 -8.36 6.77
C LEU A 187 15.44 -8.93 8.18
N LYS A 188 16.54 -9.13 8.92
CA LYS A 188 16.51 -9.57 10.32
C LYS A 188 15.85 -8.54 11.24
N ARG A 189 16.20 -7.25 11.13
CA ARG A 189 15.60 -6.17 11.96
C ARG A 189 14.11 -6.02 11.71
N SER A 190 13.65 -6.21 10.48
CA SER A 190 12.22 -6.20 10.13
C SER A 190 11.46 -7.45 10.60
N ALA A 191 12.14 -8.40 11.26
CA ALA A 191 11.61 -9.72 11.60
C ALA A 191 11.09 -10.50 10.36
N SER A 192 11.68 -10.23 9.19
CA SER A 192 11.26 -10.85 7.94
C SER A 192 11.56 -12.34 7.97
N ILE A 193 10.57 -13.12 7.53
CA ILE A 193 10.64 -14.58 7.55
C ILE A 193 11.69 -15.14 6.58
N VAL A 194 12.08 -14.36 5.57
CA VAL A 194 13.10 -14.76 4.59
C VAL A 194 14.53 -14.45 5.05
N ALA A 195 14.72 -13.73 6.17
CA ALA A 195 16.05 -13.40 6.67
C ALA A 195 16.97 -14.62 6.86
N PRO A 196 16.51 -15.78 7.39
CA PRO A 196 17.34 -16.98 7.47
C PRO A 196 17.79 -17.52 6.11
N LEU A 197 17.02 -17.29 5.04
CA LEU A 197 17.31 -17.78 3.69
C LEU A 197 18.44 -16.99 3.03
N VAL A 198 18.71 -15.75 3.44
CA VAL A 198 19.80 -14.93 2.86
C VAL A 198 21.14 -15.64 2.93
N LYS A 199 21.42 -16.26 4.09
CA LYS A 199 22.67 -17.01 4.32
C LYS A 199 22.78 -18.27 3.46
N LYS A 200 21.70 -18.75 2.85
CA LYS A 200 21.73 -19.87 1.89
C LYS A 200 22.43 -19.44 0.59
N TYR A 201 22.20 -18.21 0.13
CA TYR A 201 22.61 -17.73 -1.20
C TYR A 201 23.75 -16.70 -1.18
N PHE A 202 23.92 -15.96 -0.09
CA PHE A 202 24.91 -14.89 0.03
C PHE A 202 25.96 -15.16 1.11
N GLY A 203 27.18 -14.68 0.90
CA GLY A 203 28.31 -14.78 1.85
C GLY A 203 29.54 -15.50 1.28
N PRO A 204 30.53 -15.85 2.12
CA PRO A 204 31.78 -16.46 1.67
C PRO A 204 31.56 -17.74 0.85
N GLY A 205 32.14 -17.79 -0.35
CA GLY A 205 31.98 -18.92 -1.30
C GLY A 205 30.62 -18.99 -1.99
N LYS A 206 29.80 -17.95 -1.88
CA LYS A 206 28.47 -17.82 -2.50
C LYS A 206 28.38 -16.48 -3.25
N ARG A 207 27.18 -16.03 -3.61
CA ARG A 207 27.00 -14.72 -4.25
C ARG A 207 27.38 -13.60 -3.29
N GLU A 208 28.08 -12.59 -3.79
CA GLU A 208 28.41 -11.42 -2.98
C GLU A 208 27.15 -10.63 -2.66
N ALA A 209 27.09 -10.06 -1.45
CA ALA A 209 26.00 -9.18 -1.07
C ALA A 209 26.16 -7.84 -1.79
N LEU A 210 25.04 -7.25 -2.21
CA LEU A 210 25.02 -5.93 -2.84
C LEU A 210 25.61 -4.88 -1.88
N ASP A 211 26.60 -4.12 -2.34
CA ASP A 211 27.09 -2.95 -1.60
C ASP A 211 26.01 -1.87 -1.56
N LEU A 212 25.57 -1.53 -0.34
CA LEU A 212 24.52 -0.55 -0.12
C LEU A 212 25.02 0.88 0.02
N ALA A 213 26.32 1.12 0.15
CA ALA A 213 26.85 2.46 0.31
C ALA A 213 26.37 3.45 -0.78
N PRO A 214 26.31 3.08 -2.07
CA PRO A 214 25.81 3.97 -3.12
C PRO A 214 24.31 4.30 -3.01
N TYR A 215 23.50 3.43 -2.41
CA TYR A 215 22.04 3.54 -2.38
C TYR A 215 21.49 4.15 -1.07
N ARG A 216 22.34 4.41 -0.06
CA ARG A 216 21.89 4.90 1.25
C ARG A 216 20.97 6.11 1.17
N HIS A 217 21.35 7.07 0.33
CA HIS A 217 20.60 8.30 0.09
C HIS A 217 19.18 8.08 -0.44
N LEU A 218 18.86 6.91 -1.02
CA LEU A 218 17.52 6.57 -1.48
C LEU A 218 16.62 6.11 -0.34
N PHE A 219 17.17 5.75 0.82
CA PHE A 219 16.40 5.23 1.94
C PHE A 219 16.26 6.26 3.07
N ASP A 220 16.82 7.45 2.89
CA ASP A 220 16.75 8.53 3.86
C ASP A 220 15.35 9.15 3.88
N SER A 221 14.87 9.49 5.08
CA SER A 221 13.53 10.04 5.34
C SER A 221 13.16 11.22 4.44
N ASP A 222 14.14 12.06 4.11
CA ASP A 222 13.91 13.32 3.41
C ASP A 222 13.75 13.10 1.90
N THR A 223 14.00 11.87 1.43
CA THR A 223 13.94 11.51 0.01
C THR A 223 12.78 10.58 -0.31
N VAL A 224 12.30 9.81 0.67
CA VAL A 224 11.18 8.89 0.53
C VAL A 224 9.86 9.65 0.63
N PRO A 225 8.80 9.26 -0.09
CA PRO A 225 7.51 9.95 -0.03
C PRO A 225 6.73 9.68 1.27
N VAL A 226 7.34 9.00 2.25
CA VAL A 226 6.68 8.54 3.47
C VAL A 226 7.56 8.68 4.71
N GLU A 227 7.01 9.22 5.79
CA GLU A 227 7.70 9.39 7.08
C GLU A 227 6.97 8.62 8.19
N PHE A 228 7.68 7.70 8.83
CA PHE A 228 7.15 6.82 9.87
C PHE A 228 7.73 7.09 11.26
N ASP A 229 8.74 7.95 11.37
CA ASP A 229 9.31 8.35 12.64
C ASP A 229 8.23 9.06 13.48
N PRO A 230 7.82 8.50 14.63
CA PRO A 230 6.77 9.07 15.46
C PRO A 230 7.07 10.51 15.91
N GLU A 231 8.34 10.86 16.14
CA GLU A 231 8.73 12.21 16.58
C GLU A 231 8.51 13.23 15.45
N LYS A 232 8.81 12.84 14.21
CA LYS A 232 8.59 13.71 13.05
C LYS A 232 7.12 13.79 12.64
N VAL A 233 6.38 12.67 12.74
CA VAL A 233 4.92 12.67 12.56
C VAL A 233 4.28 13.59 13.59
N TRP A 234 4.71 13.50 14.85
CA TRP A 234 4.24 14.35 15.93
C TRP A 234 4.55 15.82 15.69
N ALA A 235 5.78 16.16 15.34
CA ALA A 235 6.17 17.53 15.01
C ALA A 235 5.32 18.09 13.87
N ALA A 236 5.08 17.31 12.81
CA ALA A 236 4.22 17.71 11.71
C ALA A 236 2.77 17.97 12.17
N LEU A 237 2.23 17.15 13.06
CA LEU A 237 0.88 17.38 13.63
C LEU A 237 0.84 18.64 14.49
N GLN A 238 1.85 18.89 15.32
CA GLN A 238 1.93 20.08 16.14
C GLN A 238 1.98 21.35 15.26
N ASP A 239 2.93 21.40 14.33
CA ASP A 239 3.18 22.59 13.51
C ASP A 239 2.05 22.87 12.52
N ARG A 240 1.44 21.80 11.99
CA ARG A 240 0.56 21.89 10.83
C ARG A 240 -0.90 21.61 11.15
N LEU A 241 -1.26 21.10 12.31
CA LEU A 241 -2.66 20.90 12.67
C LEU A 241 -3.00 21.69 13.94
N LEU A 242 -2.22 21.50 15.01
CA LEU A 242 -2.53 22.04 16.33
C LEU A 242 -2.16 23.52 16.52
N ALA A 243 -1.09 23.99 15.87
CA ALA A 243 -0.65 25.39 15.98
C ALA A 243 -1.50 26.39 15.16
N SER A 244 -2.53 25.92 14.44
CA SER A 244 -3.39 26.81 13.66
C SER A 244 -4.34 27.60 14.57
N ASN A 245 -4.41 28.92 14.39
CA ASN A 245 -5.30 29.81 15.13
C ASN A 245 -6.75 29.81 14.61
N GLU A 246 -7.06 28.96 13.61
CA GLU A 246 -8.40 28.85 13.05
C GLU A 246 -9.21 27.84 13.85
N SER A 247 -10.40 28.24 14.29
CA SER A 247 -11.34 27.43 15.09
C SER A 247 -12.05 26.35 14.25
N ILE A 248 -11.35 25.68 13.35
CA ILE A 248 -11.91 24.60 12.54
C ILE A 248 -11.86 23.33 13.39
N PRO A 249 -13.01 22.70 13.70
CA PRO A 249 -13.00 21.44 14.45
C PRO A 249 -12.22 20.38 13.69
N THR A 250 -11.24 19.77 14.36
CA THR A 250 -10.41 18.71 13.77
C THR A 250 -10.74 17.36 14.39
N PHE A 251 -10.36 16.27 13.72
CA PHE A 251 -10.57 14.93 14.27
C PHE A 251 -9.77 14.68 15.58
N VAL A 252 -8.79 15.54 15.89
CA VAL A 252 -7.91 15.43 17.06
C VAL A 252 -8.30 16.35 18.22
N ASP A 253 -9.41 17.08 18.10
CA ASP A 253 -9.86 17.99 19.15
C ASP A 253 -10.10 17.25 20.47
N ALA A 254 -9.67 17.88 21.57
CA ALA A 254 -9.78 17.36 22.94
C ALA A 254 -9.06 16.01 23.19
N LEU A 255 -8.18 15.57 22.29
CA LEU A 255 -7.28 14.44 22.58
C LEU A 255 -6.20 14.83 23.57
N SER A 256 -5.86 13.90 24.45
CA SER A 256 -4.73 14.06 25.37
C SER A 256 -3.39 14.07 24.59
N PRO A 257 -2.32 14.68 25.12
CA PRO A 257 -0.99 14.58 24.51
C PRO A 257 -0.51 13.14 24.28
N GLY A 258 -0.87 12.22 25.19
CA GLY A 258 -0.56 10.80 25.04
C GLY A 258 -1.28 10.16 23.86
N ALA A 259 -2.59 10.43 23.70
CA ALA A 259 -3.38 9.96 22.57
C ALA A 259 -2.86 10.48 21.23
N LEU A 260 -2.45 11.76 21.19
CA LEU A 260 -1.85 12.37 20.02
C LEU A 260 -0.47 11.78 19.67
N PHE A 261 0.31 11.41 20.67
CA PHE A 261 1.57 10.69 20.46
C PHE A 261 1.31 9.28 19.90
N HIS A 262 0.34 8.54 20.44
CA HIS A 262 -0.06 7.24 19.90
C HIS A 262 -0.58 7.30 18.46
N LEU A 263 -1.30 8.37 18.11
CA LEU A 263 -1.68 8.66 16.72
C LEU A 263 -0.44 8.78 15.83
N SER A 264 0.62 9.43 16.33
CA SER A 264 1.89 9.58 15.63
C SER A 264 2.64 8.25 15.47
N GLU A 265 2.55 7.35 16.46
CA GLU A 265 3.12 6.00 16.37
C GLU A 265 2.38 5.09 15.39
N SER A 266 1.07 5.32 15.21
CA SER A 266 0.18 4.45 14.42
C SER A 266 0.01 4.91 12.98
N GLY A 267 0.01 6.23 12.77
CA GLY A 267 -0.04 6.90 11.48
C GLY A 267 1.33 7.04 10.82
N TYR A 268 1.36 7.66 9.65
CA TYR A 268 2.60 8.06 8.98
C TYR A 268 2.28 9.23 8.03
N LEU A 269 3.28 10.01 7.68
CA LEU A 269 3.12 11.10 6.71
C LEU A 269 3.29 10.56 5.29
N LEU A 270 2.48 11.04 4.36
CA LEU A 270 2.57 10.75 2.94
C LEU A 270 2.64 12.07 2.17
N ASP A 271 3.68 12.23 1.37
CA ASP A 271 3.85 13.37 0.47
C ASP A 271 3.31 13.04 -0.91
N VAL A 272 2.38 13.86 -1.40
CA VAL A 272 1.73 13.71 -2.71
C VAL A 272 1.91 14.98 -3.53
N LYS A 273 1.95 14.84 -4.86
CA LYS A 273 2.11 15.95 -5.80
C LYS A 273 0.78 16.40 -6.36
N ALA A 274 0.72 17.65 -6.79
CA ALA A 274 -0.44 18.18 -7.52
C ALA A 274 -0.80 17.25 -8.71
N GLY A 275 -2.07 16.88 -8.80
CA GLY A 275 -2.60 15.96 -9.82
C GLY A 275 -2.70 14.50 -9.38
N ASP A 276 -2.01 14.09 -8.31
CA ASP A 276 -2.04 12.70 -7.84
C ASP A 276 -3.46 12.27 -7.45
N LEU A 277 -3.87 11.09 -7.92
CA LEU A 277 -5.13 10.44 -7.54
C LEU A 277 -4.97 9.77 -6.19
N LEU A 278 -5.68 10.25 -5.17
CA LEU A 278 -5.58 9.77 -3.78
C LEU A 278 -6.50 8.58 -3.52
N THR A 279 -7.74 8.68 -3.99
CA THR A 279 -8.73 7.60 -3.95
C THR A 279 -9.62 7.64 -5.19
N ARG A 280 -10.16 6.49 -5.58
CA ARG A 280 -11.20 6.39 -6.63
C ARG A 280 -12.48 5.79 -6.06
N ALA A 281 -13.63 6.39 -6.39
CA ALA A 281 -14.93 5.90 -5.94
C ALA A 281 -15.16 4.42 -6.32
N GLY A 282 -15.84 3.67 -5.44
CA GLY A 282 -16.17 2.25 -5.60
C GLY A 282 -15.07 1.27 -5.19
N ILE A 283 -13.83 1.72 -5.00
CA ILE A 283 -12.70 0.84 -4.65
C ILE A 283 -12.70 0.50 -3.16
N GLY A 284 -12.43 -0.76 -2.81
CA GLY A 284 -12.32 -1.23 -1.43
C GLY A 284 -10.97 -0.90 -0.77
N GLN A 285 -10.91 0.16 0.03
CA GLN A 285 -9.72 0.59 0.80
C GLN A 285 -10.14 1.29 2.09
N ARG A 286 -9.46 0.97 3.21
CA ARG A 286 -9.92 1.33 4.57
C ARG A 286 -8.96 2.22 5.37
N GLU A 287 -7.97 2.81 4.75
CA GLU A 287 -7.22 3.92 5.35
C GLU A 287 -7.98 5.25 5.19
N MET A 288 -7.83 6.15 6.15
CA MET A 288 -8.28 7.53 6.05
C MET A 288 -7.09 8.48 6.04
N PHE A 289 -7.32 9.67 5.50
CA PHE A 289 -6.29 10.67 5.28
C PHE A 289 -6.71 11.98 5.93
N VAL A 290 -5.74 12.70 6.47
CA VAL A 290 -5.91 14.06 7.01
C VAL A 290 -4.94 14.97 6.28
N ILE A 291 -5.45 16.08 5.79
CA ILE A 291 -4.65 17.07 5.07
C ILE A 291 -3.92 17.94 6.08
N LEU A 292 -2.60 17.85 6.14
CA LEU A 292 -1.76 18.70 7.01
C LEU A 292 -1.25 19.94 6.25
N GLU A 293 -1.09 19.82 4.93
CA GLU A 293 -0.72 20.91 4.02
C GLU A 293 -1.29 20.60 2.65
N GLY A 294 -1.67 21.64 1.91
CA GLY A 294 -2.19 21.56 0.55
C GLY A 294 -3.70 21.43 0.47
N ALA A 295 -4.22 21.31 -0.75
CA ALA A 295 -5.65 21.22 -1.02
C ALA A 295 -5.96 20.03 -1.95
N CYS A 296 -7.14 19.45 -1.77
CA CYS A 296 -7.66 18.36 -2.59
C CYS A 296 -9.05 18.69 -3.11
N GLU A 297 -9.43 18.11 -4.24
CA GLU A 297 -10.81 18.11 -4.71
C GLU A 297 -11.45 16.74 -4.52
N VAL A 298 -12.75 16.76 -4.21
CA VAL A 298 -13.58 15.57 -4.16
C VAL A 298 -14.52 15.59 -5.35
N GLU A 299 -14.51 14.51 -6.12
CA GLU A 299 -15.35 14.29 -7.30
C GLU A 299 -16.37 13.17 -7.03
N GLY A 300 -17.62 13.44 -7.35
CA GLY A 300 -18.71 12.46 -7.36
C GLY A 300 -19.43 12.52 -8.70
N ALA A 301 -19.63 11.35 -9.34
CA ALA A 301 -20.29 11.24 -10.64
C ALA A 301 -19.72 12.19 -11.72
N GLY A 302 -18.39 12.36 -11.75
CA GLY A 302 -17.68 13.20 -12.72
C GLY A 302 -17.81 14.71 -12.50
N LYS A 303 -18.33 15.15 -11.36
CA LYS A 303 -18.40 16.57 -10.96
C LYS A 303 -17.66 16.78 -9.65
N ARG A 304 -17.01 17.93 -9.52
CA ARG A 304 -16.47 18.39 -8.23
C ARG A 304 -17.64 18.62 -7.26
N ILE A 305 -17.62 17.95 -6.12
CA ILE A 305 -18.65 18.05 -5.07
C ILE A 305 -18.13 18.71 -3.79
N ALA A 306 -16.82 18.74 -3.56
CA ALA A 306 -16.20 19.46 -2.46
C ALA A 306 -14.76 19.87 -2.77
N LEU A 307 -14.28 20.87 -2.03
CA LEU A 307 -12.86 21.21 -1.90
C LEU A 307 -12.48 20.93 -0.45
N LEU A 308 -11.35 20.28 -0.26
CA LEU A 308 -10.78 19.96 1.05
C LEU A 308 -9.46 20.72 1.19
N ASP A 309 -9.22 21.29 2.35
CA ASP A 309 -8.00 22.02 2.67
C ASP A 309 -7.37 21.46 3.95
N LYS A 310 -6.28 22.08 4.40
CA LYS A 310 -5.65 21.82 5.69
C LYS A 310 -6.68 21.63 6.82
N GLY A 311 -6.56 20.53 7.55
CA GLY A 311 -7.44 20.14 8.65
C GLY A 311 -8.59 19.20 8.23
N ASP A 312 -8.97 19.19 6.96
CA ASP A 312 -9.96 18.24 6.45
C ASP A 312 -9.45 16.81 6.44
N LEU A 313 -10.39 15.89 6.57
CA LEU A 313 -10.17 14.45 6.43
C LEU A 313 -10.94 13.87 5.24
N PHE A 314 -10.48 12.77 4.68
CA PHE A 314 -11.23 12.01 3.68
C PHE A 314 -10.96 10.51 3.78
N GLY A 315 -11.88 9.73 3.22
CA GLY A 315 -11.83 8.26 3.29
C GLY A 315 -12.47 7.68 4.55
N GLU A 316 -13.02 8.51 5.42
CA GLU A 316 -13.72 8.15 6.65
C GLU A 316 -14.94 7.27 6.39
N ILE A 317 -15.69 7.52 5.32
CA ILE A 317 -16.86 6.71 4.97
C ILE A 317 -16.44 5.27 4.71
N ALA A 318 -15.36 5.05 3.95
CA ALA A 318 -14.80 3.73 3.71
C ALA A 318 -14.17 3.14 4.99
N PHE A 319 -13.56 3.98 5.82
CA PHE A 319 -12.96 3.56 7.09
C PHE A 319 -14.01 2.95 8.05
N PHE A 320 -15.18 3.58 8.18
CA PHE A 320 -16.23 3.21 9.14
C PHE A 320 -17.33 2.31 8.56
N SER A 321 -17.51 2.27 7.25
CA SER A 321 -18.56 1.44 6.62
C SER A 321 -18.22 -0.05 6.62
N GLU A 322 -19.26 -0.88 6.63
CA GLU A 322 -19.12 -2.33 6.45
C GLU A 322 -18.63 -2.68 5.04
N SER A 323 -19.00 -1.91 4.00
CA SER A 323 -18.52 -2.16 2.64
C SER A 323 -17.02 -1.87 2.50
N GLY A 324 -16.53 -0.81 3.15
CA GLY A 324 -15.14 -0.38 2.99
C GLY A 324 -14.86 0.28 1.64
N GLU A 325 -15.91 0.67 0.92
CA GLU A 325 -15.82 1.24 -0.43
C GLU A 325 -15.62 2.76 -0.36
N ARG A 326 -14.73 3.28 -1.20
CA ARG A 326 -14.55 4.73 -1.38
C ARG A 326 -15.84 5.35 -1.91
N SER A 327 -16.38 6.34 -1.21
CA SER A 327 -17.61 7.04 -1.60
C SER A 327 -17.39 8.04 -2.75
N ALA A 328 -16.17 8.52 -2.94
CA ALA A 328 -15.83 9.54 -3.91
C ALA A 328 -14.39 9.39 -4.42
N THR A 329 -14.12 10.02 -5.56
CA THR A 329 -12.78 10.18 -6.10
C THR A 329 -12.14 11.42 -5.50
N VAL A 330 -10.89 11.34 -5.06
CA VAL A 330 -10.16 12.47 -4.46
C VAL A 330 -8.84 12.67 -5.18
N ARG A 331 -8.55 13.92 -5.57
CA ARG A 331 -7.31 14.31 -6.27
C ARG A 331 -6.64 15.48 -5.58
N ALA A 332 -5.31 15.45 -5.52
CA ALA A 332 -4.53 16.58 -5.01
C ALA A 332 -4.56 17.75 -6.01
N LEU A 333 -4.92 18.95 -5.54
CA LEU A 333 -4.90 20.19 -6.35
C LEU A 333 -3.56 20.93 -6.24
N SER A 334 -2.86 20.74 -5.12
CA SER A 334 -1.50 21.21 -4.88
C SER A 334 -0.61 20.05 -4.42
N ASP A 335 0.66 20.31 -4.20
CA ASP A 335 1.47 19.42 -3.37
C ASP A 335 0.82 19.34 -1.98
N CYS A 336 0.65 18.14 -1.44
CA CYS A 336 0.03 17.93 -0.13
C CYS A 336 0.93 17.08 0.77
N LYS A 337 0.83 17.34 2.07
CA LYS A 337 1.33 16.44 3.12
C LYS A 337 0.15 15.87 3.87
N LEU A 338 0.01 14.55 3.86
CA LEU A 338 -1.13 13.84 4.43
C LEU A 338 -0.69 13.02 5.65
N LEU A 339 -1.48 13.03 6.72
CA LEU A 339 -1.40 11.96 7.71
C LEU A 339 -2.25 10.79 7.23
N VAL A 340 -1.67 9.60 7.14
CA VAL A 340 -2.39 8.36 6.79
C VAL A 340 -2.66 7.54 8.05
N LEU A 341 -3.93 7.19 8.27
CA LEU A 341 -4.37 6.36 9.39
C LEU A 341 -4.99 5.07 8.84
N ARG A 342 -4.37 3.93 9.19
CA ARG A 342 -4.82 2.61 8.76
C ARG A 342 -6.05 2.18 9.56
N HIS A 343 -6.86 1.28 9.01
CA HIS A 343 -8.02 0.74 9.73
C HIS A 343 -7.67 0.14 11.11
N GLN A 344 -6.54 -0.57 11.21
CA GLN A 344 -6.10 -1.18 12.47
C GLN A 344 -5.79 -0.16 13.57
N PHE A 345 -5.55 1.11 13.23
CA PHE A 345 -5.31 2.16 14.22
C PHE A 345 -6.46 2.26 15.23
N LEU A 346 -7.71 2.16 14.77
CA LEU A 346 -8.85 2.28 15.68
C LEU A 346 -8.98 1.05 16.59
N GLU A 347 -8.66 -0.14 16.10
CA GLU A 347 -8.63 -1.37 16.91
C GLU A 347 -7.51 -1.31 17.97
N GLU A 348 -6.31 -0.86 17.55
CA GLU A 348 -5.16 -0.62 18.42
C GLU A 348 -5.52 0.42 19.51
N LEU A 349 -6.15 1.53 19.12
CA LEU A 349 -6.54 2.59 20.04
C LEU A 349 -7.67 2.15 20.98
N THR A 350 -8.68 1.45 20.51
CA THR A 350 -9.78 0.92 21.35
C THR A 350 -9.26 -0.03 22.43
N THR A 351 -8.15 -0.73 22.15
CA THR A 351 -7.51 -1.64 23.10
C THR A 351 -6.65 -0.89 24.13
N ASN A 352 -5.89 0.11 23.68
CA ASN A 352 -4.86 0.77 24.49
C ASN A 352 -5.32 2.06 25.18
N ASP A 353 -6.21 2.82 24.56
CA ASP A 353 -6.78 4.08 25.06
C ASP A 353 -8.24 4.25 24.57
N PRO A 354 -9.21 3.59 25.24
CA PRO A 354 -10.62 3.64 24.85
C PRO A 354 -11.23 5.04 24.90
N GLU A 355 -10.74 5.92 25.77
CA GLU A 355 -11.22 7.31 25.88
C GLU A 355 -10.84 8.09 24.63
N ALA A 356 -9.59 7.98 24.18
CA ALA A 356 -9.14 8.57 22.92
C ALA A 356 -9.91 8.01 21.72
N ALA A 357 -10.17 6.71 21.69
CA ALA A 357 -10.97 6.10 20.63
C ALA A 357 -12.38 6.71 20.56
N CYS A 358 -13.08 6.80 21.70
CA CYS A 358 -14.38 7.46 21.80
C CYS A 358 -14.32 8.91 21.32
N GLN A 359 -13.28 9.66 21.69
CA GLN A 359 -13.14 11.06 21.29
C GLN A 359 -12.90 11.20 19.78
N ILE A 360 -12.07 10.36 19.17
CA ILE A 360 -11.89 10.34 17.70
C ILE A 360 -13.21 10.02 17.01
N LEU A 361 -13.93 8.99 17.47
CA LEU A 361 -15.24 8.62 16.92
C LEU A 361 -16.23 9.78 16.98
N LEU A 362 -16.30 10.48 18.11
CA LEU A 362 -17.15 11.67 18.28
C LEU A 362 -16.74 12.79 17.31
N ASN A 363 -15.45 13.09 17.19
CA ASN A 363 -14.96 14.17 16.34
C ASN A 363 -15.23 13.87 14.86
N VAL A 364 -14.94 12.64 14.39
CA VAL A 364 -15.24 12.25 13.01
C VAL A 364 -16.76 12.25 12.75
N SER A 365 -17.56 11.80 13.71
CA SER A 365 -19.03 11.83 13.58
C SER A 365 -19.56 13.25 13.41
N ARG A 366 -18.99 14.24 14.12
CA ARG A 366 -19.34 15.66 13.97
C ARG A 366 -18.99 16.17 12.58
N ILE A 367 -17.77 15.90 12.11
CA ILE A 367 -17.31 16.31 10.78
C ILE A 367 -18.22 15.72 9.69
N MET A 368 -18.58 14.43 9.80
CA MET A 368 -19.52 13.79 8.87
C MET A 368 -20.91 14.43 8.93
N ALA A 369 -21.43 14.73 10.13
CA ALA A 369 -22.74 15.37 10.29
C ALA A 369 -22.78 16.78 9.68
N GLU A 370 -21.72 17.57 9.87
CA GLU A 370 -21.59 18.91 9.27
C GLU A 370 -21.54 18.84 7.75
N ARG A 371 -20.77 17.90 7.18
CA ARG A 371 -20.71 17.66 5.73
C ARG A 371 -22.06 17.28 5.16
N MET A 372 -22.75 16.32 5.79
CA MET A 372 -24.10 15.91 5.38
C MET A 372 -25.09 17.08 5.43
N GLY A 373 -25.07 17.87 6.51
CA GLY A 373 -25.90 19.07 6.64
C GLY A 373 -25.60 20.13 5.57
N GLY A 374 -24.32 20.31 5.21
CA GLY A 374 -23.88 21.16 4.11
C GLY A 374 -24.45 20.71 2.76
N MET A 375 -24.33 19.41 2.44
CA MET A 375 -24.83 18.84 1.19
C MET A 375 -26.36 19.01 1.05
N VAL A 376 -27.11 18.76 2.12
CA VAL A 376 -28.58 18.91 2.12
C VAL A 376 -28.99 20.37 1.87
N ARG A 377 -28.30 21.34 2.50
CA ARG A 377 -28.57 22.77 2.27
C ARG A 377 -28.28 23.20 0.83
N THR A 378 -27.16 22.76 0.26
CA THR A 378 -26.81 23.05 -1.14
C THR A 378 -27.80 22.43 -2.11
N ALA A 379 -28.23 21.19 -1.87
CA ALA A 379 -29.24 20.53 -2.69
C ALA A 379 -30.59 21.27 -2.64
N ALA A 380 -31.02 21.70 -1.45
CA ALA A 380 -32.26 22.47 -1.27
C ALA A 380 -32.21 23.83 -1.99
N ALA A 381 -31.09 24.56 -1.93
CA ALA A 381 -30.91 25.81 -2.65
C ALA A 381 -30.93 25.63 -4.18
N SER A 382 -30.30 24.56 -4.68
CA SER A 382 -30.30 24.25 -6.11
C SER A 382 -31.68 23.83 -6.66
N ALA A 383 -32.55 23.29 -5.79
CA ALA A 383 -33.93 22.96 -6.13
C ALA A 383 -34.85 24.19 -6.14
N SER A 384 -34.63 25.17 -5.26
CA SER A 384 -35.39 26.43 -5.26
C SER A 384 -35.06 27.35 -6.43
N ASP A 385 -33.83 27.29 -6.95
CA ASP A 385 -33.41 28.06 -8.14
C ASP A 385 -33.86 27.40 -9.46
N ALA A 386 -34.43 26.19 -9.42
CA ALA A 386 -34.88 25.42 -10.57
C ALA A 386 -36.40 25.44 -10.78
N GLU A 387 -37.18 26.10 -9.91
CA GLU A 387 -38.60 26.36 -10.14
C GLU A 387 -38.78 27.74 -10.84
N PRO A 388 -39.51 27.81 -11.97
CA PRO A 388 -39.65 29.01 -12.79
C PRO A 388 -40.58 30.10 -12.20
#